data_AF-A0A520ELS3-F1
#
_entry.id   AF-A0A520ELS3-F1
#
_cell.length_a   1.000
_cell.length_b   1.000
_cell.length_c   1.000
_cell.angle_alpha   90.00
_cell.angle_beta   90.00
_cell.angle_gamma   90.00
#
_symmetry.space_group_name_H-M   'P 1'
#
loop_
_entity.id
_entity.type
_entity.pdbx_description
1 polymer ?
#
loop_
_entity_poly.entity_id
_entity_poly.type
_entity_poly.pdbx_seq_one_letter_code
_entity_poly.pdbx_strand_id
1 'polypeptide(L)' 'ASIAQAFCSQVAVKAAEECVQLHGGIGMTWEYPAHLYLKRAKADQIAFGTPSVHRTVLSELVRLPT' A
#
# COMPACT_ATOMS: atom_id res chain seq x y z
N ALA A 1 6.52 -8.89 -11.80
CA ALA A 1 6.62 -7.98 -10.64
C ALA A 1 5.46 -6.98 -10.59
N SER A 2 5.20 -6.20 -11.65
CA SER A 2 4.23 -5.09 -11.63
C SER A 2 2.78 -5.46 -11.26
N ILE A 3 2.26 -6.62 -11.70
CA ILE A 3 0.92 -7.09 -11.30
C ILE A 3 0.82 -7.25 -9.78
N ALA A 4 1.78 -7.99 -9.20
CA ALA A 4 1.83 -8.23 -7.77
C ALA A 4 1.99 -6.90 -7.00
N GLN A 5 2.87 -6.01 -7.46
CA GLN A 5 3.10 -4.74 -6.78
C GLN A 5 1.89 -3.79 -6.88
N ALA A 6 1.21 -3.72 -8.03
CA ALA A 6 0.01 -2.91 -8.22
C ALA A 6 -1.13 -3.31 -7.27
N PHE A 7 -1.28 -4.62 -7.03
CA PHE A 7 -2.32 -5.16 -6.17
C PHE A 7 -1.90 -5.12 -4.68
N CYS A 8 -0.81 -5.79 -4.33
CA CYS A 8 -0.39 -5.98 -2.94
C CYS A 8 -0.06 -4.65 -2.25
N SER A 9 0.49 -3.66 -2.96
CA SER A 9 0.79 -2.35 -2.38
C SER A 9 -0.48 -1.63 -1.89
N GLN A 10 -1.58 -1.71 -2.64
CA GLN A 10 -2.86 -1.12 -2.19
C GLN A 10 -3.44 -1.88 -1.00
N VAL A 11 -3.42 -3.22 -1.09
CA VAL A 11 -3.98 -4.08 -0.03
C VAL A 11 -3.20 -3.90 1.28
N ALA A 12 -1.87 -3.85 1.24
CA ALA A 12 -1.04 -3.66 2.43
C ALA A 12 -1.32 -2.33 3.13
N VAL A 13 -1.44 -1.24 2.35
CA VAL A 13 -1.80 0.08 2.88
C VAL A 13 -3.19 0.04 3.49
N LYS A 14 -4.19 -0.50 2.78
CA LYS A 14 -5.57 -0.56 3.23
C LYS A 14 -5.71 -1.39 4.52
N ALA A 15 -5.08 -2.55 4.57
CA ALA A 15 -5.08 -3.42 5.75
C ALA A 15 -4.43 -2.74 6.97
N ALA A 16 -3.33 -2.01 6.76
CA ALA A 16 -2.69 -1.27 7.84
C ALA A 16 -3.52 -0.07 8.32
N GLU A 17 -4.19 0.64 7.40
CA GLU A 17 -5.14 1.71 7.76
C GLU A 17 -6.31 1.16 8.58
N GLU A 18 -6.91 0.05 8.14
CA GLU A 18 -8.01 -0.61 8.87
C GLU A 18 -7.54 -1.13 10.23
N CYS A 19 -6.34 -1.71 10.33
CA CYS A 19 -5.77 -2.12 11.60
C CYS A 19 -5.67 -0.93 12.57
N VAL A 20 -5.16 0.22 12.12
CA VAL A 20 -5.14 1.43 12.95
C VAL A 20 -6.55 1.85 13.37
N GLN A 21 -7.52 1.87 12.45
CA GLN A 21 -8.89 2.28 12.76
C GLN A 21 -9.60 1.35 13.75
N LEU A 22 -9.41 0.02 13.62
CA LEU A 22 -10.02 -0.97 14.53
C LEU A 22 -9.53 -0.83 15.98
N HIS A 23 -8.31 -0.34 16.18
CA HIS A 23 -7.76 -0.09 17.52
C HIS A 23 -8.08 1.33 18.02
N GLY A 24 -8.58 2.22 17.18
CA GLY A 24 -8.85 3.62 17.54
C GLY A 24 -7.57 4.36 17.92
N GLY A 25 -7.66 5.24 18.93
CA GLY A 25 -6.56 6.12 19.34
C GLY A 25 -5.26 5.40 19.68
N ILE A 26 -5.33 4.26 20.38
CA ILE A 26 -4.13 3.46 20.75
C ILE A 26 -3.39 2.95 19.51
N GLY A 27 -4.08 2.79 18.38
CA GLY A 27 -3.48 2.40 17.11
C GLY A 27 -2.39 3.36 16.62
N MET A 28 -2.40 4.62 17.10
CA MET A 28 -1.45 5.69 16.74
C MET A 28 -0.50 6.09 17.88
N THR A 29 -0.48 5.36 18.99
CA THR A 29 0.44 5.63 20.12
C THR A 29 1.64 4.67 20.11
N TRP A 30 2.61 4.89 20.99
CA TRP A 30 3.86 4.10 21.02
C TRP A 30 3.68 2.72 21.68
N GLU A 31 2.62 2.56 22.46
CA GLU A 31 2.29 1.35 23.20
C GLU A 31 1.76 0.24 22.28
N TYR A 32 1.29 0.58 21.07
CA TYR A 32 0.81 -0.39 20.09
C TYR A 32 1.40 -0.18 18.69
N PRO A 33 1.93 -1.22 18.02
CA PRO A 33 2.73 -1.04 16.80
C PRO A 33 1.92 -0.87 15.51
N ALA A 34 0.58 -0.79 15.53
CA ALA A 34 -0.25 -0.70 14.32
C ALA A 34 0.20 0.41 13.35
N HIS A 35 0.48 1.60 13.87
CA HIS A 35 0.95 2.72 13.08
C HIS A 35 2.31 2.49 12.39
N LEU A 36 3.16 1.60 12.91
CA LEU A 36 4.44 1.25 12.29
C LEU A 36 4.21 0.49 10.98
N TYR A 37 3.21 -0.41 10.94
CA TYR A 37 2.85 -1.14 9.73
C TYR A 37 2.28 -0.22 8.66
N LEU A 38 1.49 0.79 9.05
CA LEU A 38 1.00 1.80 8.11
C LEU A 38 2.17 2.60 7.50
N LYS A 39 3.10 3.08 8.34
CA LYS A 39 4.30 3.79 7.88
C LYS A 39 5.12 2.92 6.93
N ARG A 40 5.31 1.63 7.24
CA ARG A 40 6.05 0.69 6.38
C ARG A 40 5.34 0.44 5.05
N ALA A 41 4.04 0.16 5.07
CA ALA A 41 3.28 -0.08 3.84
C ALA A 41 3.31 1.13 2.88
N LYS A 42 3.22 2.36 3.43
CA LYS A 42 3.39 3.60 2.64
C LYS A 42 4.82 3.77 2.14
N ALA A 43 5.83 3.49 2.97
CA ALA A 43 7.23 3.56 2.56
C ALA A 43 7.55 2.58 1.42
N ASP A 44 7.08 1.33 1.53
CA ASP A 44 7.24 0.30 0.49
C ASP A 44 6.54 0.71 -0.81
N GLN A 45 5.35 1.32 -0.73
CA GLN A 45 4.64 1.86 -1.88
C GLN A 45 5.43 2.96 -2.62
N ILE A 46 6.20 3.77 -1.90
CA ILE A 46 7.06 4.79 -2.49
C ILE A 46 8.32 4.15 -3.06
N ALA A 47 8.99 3.29 -2.29
CA ALA A 47 10.27 2.68 -2.65
C ALA A 47 10.17 1.76 -3.87
N PHE A 48 9.07 1.01 -4.00
CA PHE A 48 8.87 0.04 -5.07
C PHE A 48 7.94 0.53 -6.18
N GLY A 49 7.56 1.81 -6.16
CA GLY A 49 6.65 2.42 -7.13
C GLY A 49 5.18 2.25 -6.77
N THR A 50 4.40 3.30 -7.06
CA THR A 50 2.99 3.38 -6.68
C THR A 50 2.12 2.46 -7.55
N PRO A 51 0.92 2.07 -7.06
CA PRO A 51 -0.01 1.25 -7.83
C PRO A 51 -0.39 1.86 -9.19
N SER A 52 -0.46 3.20 -9.30
CA SER A 52 -0.74 3.87 -10.56
C SER A 52 0.39 3.66 -11.57
N VAL A 53 1.65 3.83 -11.14
CA VAL A 53 2.82 3.60 -12.00
C VAL A 53 2.83 2.16 -12.51
N HIS A 54 2.59 1.17 -11.65
CA HIS A 54 2.55 -0.22 -12.08
C HIS A 54 1.38 -0.51 -13.02
N ARG A 55 0.22 0.12 -12.83
CA ARG A 55 -0.92 -0.03 -13.77
C ARG A 55 -0.63 0.58 -15.13
N THR A 56 0.05 1.72 -15.21
CA THR A 56 0.49 2.31 -16.49
C THR A 56 1.46 1.40 -17.24
N VAL A 57 2.45 0.82 -16.54
CA VAL A 57 3.36 -0.16 -17.16
C VAL A 57 2.60 -1.39 -17.68
N LEU A 58 1.59 -1.85 -16.94
CA LEU A 58 0.76 -2.97 -17.36
C LEU A 58 -0.12 -2.62 -18.56
N SER A 59 -0.74 -1.44 -18.60
CA SER A 59 -1.59 -1.04 -19.72
C SER A 59 -0.80 -0.97 -21.02
N GLU A 60 0.43 -0.44 -20.98
CA GLU A 60 1.34 -0.43 -22.14
C GLU A 60 1.68 -1.86 -22.59
N LEU A 61 1.99 -2.76 -21.65
CA LEU A 61 2.35 -4.15 -21.94
C LEU A 61 1.21 -4.92 -22.62
N VAL A 62 -0.03 -4.71 -22.19
CA VAL A 62 -1.21 -5.38 -22.73
C VAL A 62 -1.97 -4.57 -23.78
N ARG A 63 -1.42 -3.42 -24.21
CA ARG A 63 -1.99 -2.50 -25.21
C ARG A 63 -3.42 -2.04 -24.88
N LEU A 64 -3.69 -1.85 -23.60
CA LEU A 64 -4.91 -1.19 -23.15
C LEU A 64 -4.72 0.33 -23.24
N PRO A 65 -5.76 1.10 -23.62
CA PRO A 65 -5.71 2.55 -23.53
C PRO A 65 -5.51 2.96 -22.06
N THR A 66 -4.60 3.91 -21.84
CA THR A 66 -4.26 4.51 -20.54
C THR A 66 -5.30 5.51 -20.08
#